data_AF-A0A9D4KV43-F1
#
_entry.id   AF-A0A9D4KV43-F1
#
_cell.length_a   1.000
_cell.length_b   1.000
_cell.length_c   1.000
_cell.angle_alpha   90.00
_cell.angle_beta   90.00
_cell.angle_gamma   90.00
#
_symmetry.space_group_name_H-M   'P 1'
#
loop_
_entity.id
_entity.type
_entity.pdbx_description
1 polymer ?
#
loop_
_entity_poly.entity_id
_entity_poly.type
_entity_poly.pdbx_seq_one_letter_code
_entity_poly.pdbx_strand_id
1 'polypeptide(L)'
;MAENENNEIDIVIELKNINMKLNNVLTKDSTELQDIIKNIIVQLKEEMLGSVITRIEKIESDLFEKEENIRMTKQIDKIKKELDKQKNQTEVLRKQLKLKETSNELKLNEIEQHSRRSNIKIEGIPDSEH
;
A
#
# COMPACT_ATOMS: atom_id res chain seq x y z
N MET A 1 -51.09 -17.51 67.22
CA MET A 1 -49.75 -17.92 67.71
C MET A 1 -49.23 -19.14 66.96
N ALA A 2 -50.02 -20.21 66.76
CA ALA A 2 -49.60 -21.42 66.03
C ALA A 2 -49.22 -21.21 64.54
N GLU A 3 -49.81 -20.24 63.83
CA GLU A 3 -49.49 -19.98 62.41
C GLU A 3 -48.10 -19.34 62.20
N ASN A 4 -47.59 -18.59 63.17
CA ASN A 4 -46.26 -17.96 63.07
C ASN A 4 -45.13 -18.98 63.27
N GLU A 5 -45.32 -19.95 64.17
CA GLU A 5 -44.34 -21.02 64.43
C GLU A 5 -44.22 -21.98 63.23
N ASN A 6 -45.32 -22.27 62.54
CA ASN A 6 -45.29 -23.11 61.33
C ASN A 6 -44.55 -22.43 60.16
N ASN A 7 -44.75 -21.12 59.96
CA ASN A 7 -44.01 -20.36 58.94
C ASN A 7 -42.50 -20.27 59.23
N GLU A 8 -42.11 -20.12 60.49
CA GLU A 8 -40.69 -20.13 60.87
C GLU A 8 -40.05 -21.50 60.63
N ILE A 9 -40.78 -22.59 60.88
CA ILE A 9 -40.31 -23.96 60.63
C ILE A 9 -40.10 -24.19 59.11
N ASP A 10 -41.02 -23.74 58.27
CA ASP A 10 -40.92 -23.89 56.81
C ASP A 10 -39.74 -23.08 56.23
N ILE A 11 -39.53 -21.85 56.70
CA ILE A 11 -38.38 -21.01 56.30
C ILE A 11 -37.05 -21.66 56.71
N VAL A 12 -36.98 -22.24 57.91
CA VAL A 12 -35.76 -22.92 58.39
C VAL A 12 -35.46 -24.18 57.57
N ILE A 13 -36.48 -24.90 57.11
CA ILE A 13 -36.32 -26.07 56.23
C ILE A 13 -35.84 -25.64 54.84
N GLU A 14 -36.39 -24.58 54.27
CA GLU A 14 -35.92 -24.02 52.99
C GLU A 14 -34.48 -23.54 53.07
N LEU A 15 -34.11 -22.82 54.13
CA LEU A 15 -32.73 -22.35 54.34
C LEU A 15 -31.75 -23.51 54.49
N LYS A 16 -32.13 -24.58 55.18
CA LYS A 16 -31.31 -25.81 55.25
C LYS A 16 -31.13 -26.45 53.88
N ASN A 17 -32.20 -26.55 53.09
CA ASN A 17 -32.15 -27.10 51.74
C ASN A 17 -31.27 -26.26 50.80
N ILE A 18 -31.35 -24.92 50.88
CA ILE A 18 -30.49 -24.01 50.14
C ILE A 18 -29.03 -24.19 50.55
N ASN A 19 -28.72 -24.22 51.85
CA ASN A 19 -27.36 -24.44 52.34
C ASN A 19 -26.79 -25.80 51.92
N MET A 20 -27.62 -26.85 51.88
CA MET A 20 -27.19 -28.17 51.42
C MET A 20 -26.85 -28.17 49.93
N LYS A 21 -27.67 -27.49 49.10
CA LYS A 21 -27.39 -27.30 47.67
C LYS A 21 -26.14 -26.46 47.45
N LEU A 22 -25.96 -25.38 48.20
CA LEU A 22 -24.79 -24.52 48.11
C LEU A 22 -23.51 -25.28 48.50
N ASN A 23 -23.55 -26.02 49.61
CA ASN A 23 -22.43 -26.85 50.03
C ASN A 23 -22.13 -27.95 49.01
N ASN A 24 -23.14 -28.57 48.38
CA ASN A 24 -22.91 -29.55 47.31
C ASN A 24 -22.24 -28.93 46.06
N VAL A 25 -22.53 -27.67 45.73
CA VAL A 25 -21.87 -26.94 44.63
C VAL A 25 -20.44 -26.55 45.00
N LEU A 26 -20.20 -26.20 46.28
CA LEU A 26 -18.87 -25.83 46.79
C LEU A 26 -17.95 -27.03 47.04
N THR A 27 -18.52 -28.20 47.36
CA THR A 27 -17.75 -29.41 47.77
C THR A 27 -17.53 -30.40 46.63
N LYS A 28 -18.33 -30.36 45.56
CA LYS A 28 -17.96 -31.02 44.32
C LYS A 28 -16.94 -30.12 43.63
N ASP A 29 -15.77 -30.67 43.29
CA ASP A 29 -14.91 -30.13 42.24
C ASP A 29 -15.79 -29.95 40.99
N SER A 30 -16.39 -28.77 40.86
CA SER A 30 -17.42 -28.52 39.87
C SER A 30 -16.71 -28.33 38.54
N THR A 31 -16.43 -29.47 37.90
CA THR A 31 -15.92 -29.56 36.55
C THR A 31 -16.72 -28.68 35.60
N GLU A 32 -18.05 -28.59 35.79
CA GLU A 32 -18.93 -27.66 35.08
C GLU A 32 -18.58 -26.19 35.30
N LEU A 33 -18.36 -25.75 36.56
CA LEU A 33 -17.98 -24.36 36.83
C LEU A 33 -16.59 -24.05 36.25
N GLN A 34 -15.66 -25.02 36.35
CA GLN A 34 -14.34 -24.91 35.74
C GLN A 34 -14.42 -24.81 34.21
N ASP A 35 -15.30 -25.57 33.57
CA ASP A 35 -15.48 -25.55 32.12
C ASP A 35 -16.16 -24.27 31.64
N ILE A 36 -17.12 -23.74 32.39
CA ILE A 36 -17.70 -22.41 32.13
C ILE A 36 -16.62 -21.33 32.22
N ILE A 37 -15.80 -21.35 33.27
CA ILE A 37 -14.70 -20.37 33.44
C ILE A 37 -13.67 -20.51 32.32
N LYS A 38 -13.28 -21.73 31.93
CA LYS A 38 -12.37 -21.96 30.79
C LYS A 38 -12.95 -21.39 29.50
N ASN A 39 -14.23 -21.63 29.22
CA ASN A 39 -14.89 -21.12 28.02
C ASN A 39 -14.91 -19.59 27.98
N ILE A 40 -15.21 -18.94 29.10
CA ILE A 40 -15.16 -17.47 29.21
C ILE A 40 -13.74 -16.95 28.94
N ILE A 41 -12.72 -17.59 29.52
CA ILE A 41 -11.32 -17.20 29.30
C ILE A 41 -10.93 -17.36 27.83
N VAL A 42 -11.37 -18.43 27.16
CA VAL A 42 -11.12 -18.64 25.73
C VAL A 42 -11.77 -17.53 24.90
N GLN A 43 -13.05 -17.23 25.13
CA GLN A 43 -13.76 -16.16 24.41
C GLN A 43 -13.10 -14.79 24.60
N LEU A 44 -12.73 -14.44 25.83
CA LEU A 44 -12.02 -13.18 26.11
C LEU A 44 -10.66 -13.12 25.40
N LYS A 45 -9.93 -14.24 25.33
CA LYS A 45 -8.66 -14.31 24.58
C LYS A 45 -8.89 -14.10 23.10
N GLU A 46 -9.91 -14.73 22.52
CA GLU A 46 -10.26 -14.58 21.11
C GLU A 46 -10.66 -13.13 20.78
N GLU A 47 -11.49 -12.50 21.61
CA GLU A 47 -11.88 -11.10 21.44
C GLU A 47 -10.68 -10.14 21.55
N MET A 48 -9.79 -10.36 22.53
CA MET A 48 -8.57 -9.58 22.68
C MET A 48 -7.63 -9.75 21.49
N LEU A 49 -7.43 -10.99 21.02
CA LEU A 49 -6.62 -11.29 19.84
C LEU A 49 -7.20 -10.64 18.59
N GLY A 50 -8.51 -10.75 18.36
CA GLY A 50 -9.20 -10.09 17.26
C GLY A 50 -9.00 -8.57 17.29
N SER A 51 -9.17 -7.95 18.46
CA SER A 51 -8.94 -6.51 18.64
C SER A 51 -7.50 -6.08 18.36
N VAL A 52 -6.51 -6.88 18.78
CA VAL A 52 -5.09 -6.63 18.49
C VAL A 52 -4.81 -6.77 17.00
N ILE A 53 -5.30 -7.82 16.34
CA ILE A 53 -5.13 -8.05 14.90
C ILE A 53 -5.68 -6.88 14.11
N THR A 54 -6.93 -6.46 14.36
CA THR A 54 -7.54 -5.33 13.64
C THR A 54 -6.76 -4.03 13.82
N ARG A 55 -6.17 -3.80 15.01
CA ARG A 55 -5.32 -2.63 15.24
C ARG A 55 -4.01 -2.71 14.47
N ILE A 56 -3.40 -3.89 14.40
CA ILE A 56 -2.17 -4.10 13.62
C ILE A 56 -2.45 -3.86 12.14
N GLU A 57 -3.50 -4.47 11.57
CA GLU A 57 -3.88 -4.28 10.16
C GLU A 57 -4.10 -2.81 9.81
N LYS A 58 -4.77 -2.07 10.71
CA LYS A 58 -4.98 -0.63 10.52
C LYS A 58 -3.68 0.16 10.56
N ILE A 59 -2.78 -0.16 11.50
CA ILE A 59 -1.46 0.48 11.61
C ILE A 59 -0.63 0.19 10.36
N GLU A 60 -0.61 -1.05 9.88
CA GLU A 60 0.10 -1.44 8.66
C GLU A 60 -0.44 -0.70 7.44
N SER A 61 -1.77 -0.64 7.26
CA SER A 61 -2.39 0.13 6.18
C SER A 61 -2.03 1.62 6.27
N ASP A 62 -2.12 2.24 7.45
CA ASP A 62 -1.78 3.65 7.61
C ASP A 62 -0.27 3.95 7.41
N LEU A 63 0.63 3.04 7.79
CA LEU A 63 2.08 3.19 7.60
C LEU A 63 2.48 3.15 6.12
N PHE A 64 1.89 2.24 5.34
CA PHE A 64 2.30 2.01 3.97
C PHE A 64 1.53 2.84 2.94
N GLU A 65 0.31 3.29 3.24
CA GLU A 65 -0.56 3.82 2.19
C GLU A 65 -0.42 5.31 1.91
N LYS A 66 -0.01 6.16 2.87
CA LYS A 66 -0.25 7.61 2.73
C LYS A 66 0.99 8.45 2.46
N GLU A 67 1.95 8.51 3.37
CA GLU A 67 3.02 9.50 3.21
C GLU A 67 4.06 9.11 2.16
N GLU A 68 4.50 7.86 2.19
CA GLU A 68 5.51 7.37 1.25
C GLU A 68 4.96 7.30 -0.17
N ASN A 69 3.74 6.79 -0.34
CA ASN A 69 3.06 6.78 -1.64
C ASN A 69 2.87 8.19 -2.19
N ILE A 70 2.36 9.16 -1.41
CA ILE A 70 2.19 10.54 -1.87
C ILE A 70 3.55 11.14 -2.29
N ARG A 71 4.61 10.89 -1.52
CA ARG A 71 5.96 11.36 -1.84
C ARG A 71 6.48 10.71 -3.13
N MET A 72 6.32 9.40 -3.30
CA MET A 72 6.73 8.68 -4.50
C MET A 72 5.93 9.14 -5.72
N THR A 73 4.62 9.30 -5.62
CA THR A 73 3.77 9.84 -6.70
C THR A 73 4.26 11.22 -7.16
N LYS A 74 4.55 12.13 -6.22
CA LYS A 74 5.10 13.46 -6.54
C LYS A 74 6.46 13.38 -7.24
N GLN A 75 7.32 12.44 -6.86
CA GLN A 75 8.61 12.23 -7.53
C GLN A 75 8.43 11.68 -8.95
N ILE A 76 7.53 10.71 -9.12
CA ILE A 76 7.18 10.15 -10.43
C ILE A 76 6.66 11.24 -11.37
N ASP A 77 5.78 12.12 -10.88
CA ASP A 77 5.24 13.22 -11.69
C ASP A 77 6.31 14.23 -12.10
N LYS A 78 7.28 14.53 -11.22
CA LYS A 78 8.43 15.38 -11.57
C LYS A 78 9.28 14.73 -12.66
N ILE A 79 9.58 13.44 -12.52
CA ILE A 79 10.36 12.69 -13.51
C ILE A 79 9.64 12.67 -14.87
N LYS A 80 8.33 12.41 -14.90
CA LYS A 80 7.53 12.43 -16.14
C LYS A 80 7.59 13.79 -16.83
N LYS A 81 7.39 14.88 -16.08
CA LYS A 81 7.48 16.25 -16.64
C LYS A 81 8.84 16.55 -17.23
N GLU A 82 9.92 16.10 -16.58
CA GLU A 82 11.26 16.33 -17.08
C GLU A 82 11.58 15.48 -18.32
N LEU A 83 11.10 14.23 -18.35
CA LEU A 83 11.21 13.36 -19.51
C LEU A 83 10.50 13.96 -20.74
N ASP A 84 9.30 14.51 -20.56
CA ASP A 84 8.56 15.16 -21.65
C ASP A 84 9.29 16.39 -22.19
N LYS A 85 9.90 17.21 -21.32
CA LYS A 85 10.74 18.34 -21.76
C LYS A 85 11.94 17.86 -22.57
N GLN A 86 12.66 16.83 -22.10
CA GLN A 86 13.81 16.29 -22.81
C GLN A 86 13.42 15.70 -24.17
N LYS A 87 12.28 15.01 -24.25
CA LYS A 87 11.73 14.50 -25.51
C LYS A 87 11.47 15.63 -26.50
N ASN A 88 10.82 16.70 -26.06
CA ASN A 88 10.54 17.87 -26.89
C ASN A 88 11.84 18.57 -27.36
N GLN A 89 12.81 18.76 -26.46
CA GLN A 89 14.12 19.33 -26.81
C GLN A 89 14.86 18.46 -27.84
N THR A 90 14.83 17.14 -27.66
CA THR A 90 15.44 16.19 -28.60
C THR A 90 14.78 16.26 -29.97
N GLU A 91 13.45 16.42 -30.04
CA GLU A 91 12.74 16.57 -31.30
C GLU A 91 13.12 17.87 -32.02
N VAL A 92 13.23 18.98 -31.28
CA VAL A 92 13.68 20.28 -31.83
C VAL A 92 15.10 20.15 -32.38
N LEU A 93 16.02 19.55 -31.63
CA LEU A 93 17.40 19.34 -32.07
C LEU A 93 17.47 18.46 -33.33
N ARG A 94 16.67 17.39 -33.42
CA ARG A 94 16.57 16.56 -34.62
C ARG A 94 16.11 17.34 -35.84
N LYS A 95 15.11 18.21 -35.69
CA LYS A 95 14.62 19.07 -36.79
C LYS A 95 15.71 20.05 -37.25
N GLN A 96 16.42 20.68 -36.30
CA GLN A 96 17.51 21.60 -36.61
C GLN A 96 18.68 20.90 -37.30
N LEU A 97 19.05 19.71 -36.85
CA LEU A 97 20.11 18.90 -37.47
C LEU A 97 19.76 18.59 -38.93
N LYS A 98 18.54 18.10 -39.17
CA LYS A 98 18.07 17.77 -40.52
C LYS A 98 18.09 18.97 -41.46
N LEU A 99 17.65 20.14 -40.98
CA LEU A 99 17.71 21.38 -41.77
C LEU A 99 19.15 21.78 -42.11
N LYS A 100 20.07 21.61 -41.16
CA LYS A 100 21.49 21.92 -41.36
C LYS A 100 22.15 20.96 -42.34
N GLU A 101 21.83 19.66 -42.26
CA GLU A 101 22.29 18.65 -43.22
C GLU A 101 21.81 18.97 -44.64
N THR A 102 20.52 19.24 -44.82
CA THR A 102 19.97 19.63 -46.13
C THR A 102 20.60 20.93 -46.66
N SER A 103 20.81 21.93 -45.80
CA SER A 103 21.47 23.17 -46.21
C SER A 103 22.93 22.96 -46.62
N ASN A 104 23.65 22.09 -45.92
CA ASN A 104 25.02 21.75 -46.26
C ASN A 104 25.10 20.99 -47.59
N GLU A 105 24.19 20.05 -47.83
CA GLU A 105 24.10 19.30 -49.08
C GLU A 105 23.85 20.23 -50.28
N LEU A 106 22.93 21.19 -50.14
CA LEU A 106 22.70 22.21 -51.17
C LEU A 106 23.96 23.05 -51.46
N LYS A 107 24.66 23.50 -50.43
CA LYS A 107 25.92 24.27 -50.59
C LYS A 107 27.01 23.44 -51.26
N LEU A 108 27.16 22.17 -50.89
CA LEU A 108 28.12 21.28 -51.52
C LEU A 108 27.80 21.08 -52.99
N ASN A 109 26.53 20.87 -53.33
CA ASN A 109 26.07 20.76 -54.72
C ASN A 109 26.35 22.06 -55.51
N GLU A 110 26.08 23.23 -54.94
CA GLU A 110 26.38 24.53 -55.57
C GLU A 110 27.88 24.71 -55.84
N ILE A 111 28.73 24.38 -54.85
CA ILE A 111 30.18 24.48 -54.98
C ILE A 111 30.69 23.49 -56.04
N GLU A 112 30.17 22.26 -56.06
CA GLU A 112 30.51 21.25 -57.07
C GLU A 112 30.13 21.74 -58.48
N GLN A 113 28.92 22.28 -58.66
CA GLN A 113 28.49 22.83 -59.95
C GLN A 113 29.36 24.01 -60.40
N HIS A 114 29.75 24.89 -59.47
CA HIS A 114 30.66 26.00 -59.77
C HIS A 114 32.06 25.50 -60.17
N SER A 115 32.60 24.52 -59.46
CA SER A 115 33.86 23.83 -59.77
C SER A 115 33.86 23.31 -61.21
N ARG A 116 32.81 22.56 -61.59
CA ARG A 116 32.64 22.02 -62.95
C ARG A 116 32.58 23.11 -64.02
N ARG A 117 31.82 24.18 -63.78
CA ARG A 117 31.73 25.32 -64.73
C ARG A 117 33.04 26.09 -64.89
N SER A 118 33.83 26.15 -63.82
CA SER A 118 35.08 26.92 -63.77
C SER A 118 36.33 26.09 -64.10
N ASN A 119 36.19 24.76 -64.23
CA ASN A 119 37.29 23.81 -64.39
C ASN A 119 38.35 23.91 -63.25
N ILE A 120 37.89 24.15 -62.02
CA ILE A 120 38.74 24.30 -60.83
C ILE A 120 38.48 23.12 -59.90
N LYS A 121 39.52 22.35 -59.55
CA LYS A 121 39.40 21.27 -58.55
C LYS A 121 39.32 21.87 -57.14
N ILE A 122 38.28 21.52 -56.39
CA ILE A 122 38.06 21.99 -55.00
C ILE A 122 38.33 20.83 -54.04
N GLU A 123 39.28 21.02 -53.13
CA GLU A 123 39.70 20.00 -52.16
C GLU A 123 38.59 19.70 -51.15
N GLY A 124 38.31 18.41 -50.89
CA GLY A 124 37.26 17.97 -49.94
C GLY A 124 35.86 17.77 -50.53
N ILE A 125 35.65 18.04 -51.82
CA ILE A 125 34.43 17.65 -52.54
C ILE A 125 34.76 16.41 -53.37
N PRO A 126 34.09 15.26 -53.17
CA PRO A 126 34.33 14.08 -53.97
C PRO A 126 33.96 14.36 -55.43
N ASP A 127 34.88 14.04 -56.35
CA ASP A 127 34.59 14.05 -57.78
C ASP A 127 33.53 12.97 -58.02
N SER A 128 32.27 13.34 -58.26
CA SER A 128 31.26 12.34 -58.60
C SER A 128 31.53 11.86 -60.03
N GLU A 129 32.12 10.67 -60.13
CA GLU A 129 32.41 9.98 -61.38
C GLU A 129 31.12 9.82 -62.20
N HIS A 130 31.20 10.13 -63.50
CA HIS A 130 30.29 9.63 -64.52
C HIS A 130 30.93 8.43 -65.20
#